data_AF-A0A937SGG9-F1
#
_entry.id   AF-A0A937SGG9-F1
#
_cell.length_a   1.000
_cell.length_b   1.000
_cell.length_c   1.000
_cell.angle_alpha   90.00
_cell.angle_beta   90.00
_cell.angle_gamma   90.00
#
_symmetry.space_group_name_H-M   'P 1'
#
loop_
_entity.id
_entity.type
_entity.pdbx_description
1 polymer ?
#
loop_
_entity_poly.entity_id
_entity_poly.type
_entity_poly.pdbx_seq_one_letter_code
_entity_poly.pdbx_strand_id
1 'polypeptide(L)'
;MNDNWQQKVEGYCEKYNIPIFYLAETLYEPKVVPMIRGKAFEFSVMTALQEILPKNEWKVSKAGMEEASFHDTDIRVLHKRTGRVIRVECKLSKKEGYRLYTDGHNEIKVKCMRSRTLGAAKVKEIAPKLGVGEKVLSIHNDQYLPADFDVVVTSIGNAFYRTDRKTGLFEWKPKEREKDFLIKIGPPSHESLKDFAFHRMYVVRTQDIAARPNTGVVCTRGKCKNKTNCGFIPNYPVIYFDAKTAKPTNGWVSIEESPILFKRFVVL
;
A
#
# COMPACT_ATOMS: atom_id res chain seq x y z
N MET A 1 26.35 20.38 12.48
CA MET A 1 27.28 19.22 12.47
C MET A 1 26.54 18.09 11.78
N ASN A 2 27.10 17.49 10.73
CA ASN A 2 26.49 16.31 10.10
C ASN A 2 26.86 15.11 10.96
N ASP A 3 26.04 14.81 11.97
CA ASP A 3 26.22 13.60 12.75
C ASP A 3 26.22 12.41 11.79
N ASN A 4 27.27 11.59 11.89
CA ASN A 4 27.35 10.34 11.15
C ASN A 4 26.13 9.47 11.52
N TRP A 5 25.66 8.63 10.60
CA TRP A 5 24.47 7.80 10.83
C TRP A 5 24.59 6.94 12.10
N GLN A 6 25.80 6.56 12.48
CA GLN A 6 26.12 5.84 13.72
C GLN A 6 25.68 6.62 14.96
N GLN A 7 26.10 7.89 15.09
CA GLN A 7 25.73 8.76 16.20
C GLN A 7 24.22 9.00 16.27
N LYS A 8 23.55 9.07 15.11
CA LYS A 8 22.08 9.19 15.06
C LYS A 8 21.39 7.92 15.56
N VAL A 9 21.93 6.75 15.25
CA VAL A 9 21.40 5.46 15.73
C VAL A 9 21.66 5.32 17.23
N GLU A 10 22.87 5.65 17.70
CA GLU A 10 23.22 5.65 19.12
C GLU A 10 22.31 6.59 19.92
N GLY A 11 22.20 7.85 19.50
CA GLY A 11 21.32 8.83 20.15
C GLY A 11 19.84 8.44 20.09
N TYR A 12 19.39 7.74 19.02
CA TYR A 12 18.04 7.18 18.98
C TYR A 12 17.86 6.06 20.00
N CYS A 13 18.81 5.12 20.06
CA CYS A 13 18.80 4.01 21.02
C CYS A 13 18.79 4.52 22.47
N GLU A 14 19.65 5.47 22.81
CA GLU A 14 19.68 6.11 24.13
C GLU A 14 18.35 6.78 24.46
N LYS A 15 17.82 7.60 23.54
CA LYS A 15 16.57 8.34 23.73
C LYS A 15 15.37 7.42 24.03
N TYR A 16 15.32 6.24 23.42
CA TYR A 16 14.21 5.29 23.55
C TYR A 16 14.52 4.09 24.45
N ASN A 17 15.63 4.11 25.18
CA ASN A 17 16.07 3.01 26.05
C ASN A 17 16.17 1.66 25.31
N ILE A 18 16.69 1.67 24.09
CA ILE A 18 16.91 0.47 23.29
C ILE A 18 18.37 0.03 23.47
N PRO A 19 18.65 -1.15 24.01
CA PRO A 19 20.02 -1.65 24.11
C PRO A 19 20.62 -1.85 22.71
N ILE A 20 21.62 -1.02 22.36
CA ILE A 20 22.19 -1.02 21.00
C ILE A 20 22.78 -2.39 20.61
N PHE A 21 23.32 -3.13 21.57
CA PHE A 21 23.86 -4.48 21.38
C PHE A 21 22.81 -5.50 20.92
N TYR A 22 21.54 -5.27 21.21
CA TYR A 22 20.41 -6.11 20.80
C TYR A 22 19.56 -5.47 19.69
N LEU A 23 20.02 -4.37 19.09
CA LEU A 23 19.24 -3.63 18.09
C LEU A 23 18.95 -4.51 16.87
N ALA A 24 19.94 -5.24 16.37
CA ALA A 24 19.77 -6.09 15.19
C ALA A 24 18.73 -7.19 15.45
N GLU A 25 18.85 -7.91 16.56
CA GLU A 25 17.93 -8.95 17.02
C GLU A 25 16.51 -8.40 17.17
N THR A 26 16.39 -7.23 17.80
CA THR A 26 15.11 -6.51 17.94
C THR A 26 14.52 -6.16 16.57
N LEU A 27 15.34 -5.77 15.60
CA LEU A 27 14.88 -5.45 14.24
C LEU A 27 14.45 -6.70 13.47
N TYR A 28 15.01 -7.87 13.76
CA TYR A 28 14.64 -9.16 13.15
C TYR A 28 13.36 -9.78 13.71
N GLU A 29 12.81 -9.23 14.80
CA GLU A 29 11.55 -9.70 15.38
C GLU A 29 10.40 -9.74 14.35
N PRO A 30 9.57 -10.81 14.31
CA PRO A 30 8.53 -10.99 13.29
C PRO A 30 7.49 -9.86 13.19
N LYS A 31 7.31 -9.08 14.26
CA LYS A 31 6.43 -7.90 14.27
C LYS A 31 7.14 -6.62 13.81
N VAL A 32 8.46 -6.53 13.98
CA VAL A 32 9.24 -5.32 13.71
C VAL A 32 9.59 -5.24 12.22
N VAL A 33 10.07 -6.31 11.60
CA VAL A 33 10.41 -6.32 10.16
C VAL A 33 9.25 -5.83 9.28
N PRO A 34 8.01 -6.32 9.42
CA PRO A 34 6.90 -5.82 8.60
C PRO A 34 6.58 -4.34 8.87
N MET A 35 6.74 -3.89 10.11
CA MET A 35 6.47 -2.51 10.51
C MET A 35 7.47 -1.54 9.88
N ILE A 36 8.78 -1.81 10.03
CA ILE A 36 9.83 -0.95 9.46
C ILE A 36 9.79 -0.98 7.93
N ARG A 37 9.47 -2.12 7.31
CA ARG A 37 9.30 -2.21 5.85
C ARG A 37 8.10 -1.42 5.35
N GLY A 38 6.98 -1.44 6.08
CA GLY A 38 5.83 -0.59 5.77
C GLY A 38 6.21 0.89 5.83
N LYS A 39 6.86 1.31 6.91
CA LYS A 39 7.32 2.70 7.09
C LYS A 39 8.34 3.13 6.04
N ALA A 40 9.31 2.28 5.70
CA ALA A 40 10.29 2.53 4.66
C ALA A 40 9.63 2.65 3.27
N PHE A 41 8.58 1.87 3.01
CA PHE A 41 7.84 1.94 1.75
C PHE A 41 7.13 3.29 1.58
N GLU A 42 6.60 3.89 2.65
CA GLU A 42 6.03 5.25 2.61
C GLU A 42 7.06 6.28 2.11
N PHE A 43 8.31 6.20 2.58
CA PHE A 43 9.38 7.07 2.08
C PHE A 43 9.75 6.77 0.63
N SER A 44 9.76 5.48 0.25
CA SER A 44 10.05 5.07 -1.13
C SER A 44 9.03 5.64 -2.12
N VAL A 45 7.74 5.57 -1.79
CA VAL A 45 6.66 6.17 -2.59
C VAL A 45 6.80 7.69 -2.63
N MET A 46 7.11 8.33 -1.50
CA MET A 46 7.29 9.78 -1.44
C MET A 46 8.42 10.24 -2.38
N THR A 47 9.57 9.57 -2.34
CA THR A 47 10.71 9.87 -3.22
C THR A 47 10.32 9.66 -4.69
N ALA A 48 9.71 8.54 -5.03
CA ALA A 48 9.28 8.26 -6.40
C ALA A 48 8.33 9.35 -6.93
N LEU A 49 7.33 9.76 -6.15
CA LEU A 49 6.41 10.84 -6.54
C LEU A 49 7.10 12.21 -6.65
N GLN A 50 8.09 12.50 -5.82
CA GLN A 50 8.88 13.74 -5.89
C GLN A 50 9.77 13.82 -7.14
N GLU A 51 10.17 12.66 -7.66
CA GLU A 51 10.95 12.54 -8.91
C GLU A 51 10.03 12.62 -10.14
N ILE A 52 8.88 11.95 -10.10
CA ILE A 52 7.93 11.85 -11.23
C ILE A 52 7.14 13.15 -11.43
N LEU A 53 6.69 13.80 -10.36
CA LEU A 53 5.78 14.95 -10.46
C LEU A 53 6.55 16.27 -10.65
N PRO A 54 6.12 17.15 -11.58
CA PRO A 54 6.76 18.45 -11.77
C PRO A 54 6.73 19.31 -10.49
N LYS A 55 7.90 19.63 -9.94
CA LYS A 55 8.04 20.36 -8.66
C LYS A 55 7.44 21.77 -8.68
N ASN A 56 7.29 22.38 -9.85
CA ASN A 56 6.63 23.68 -10.02
C ASN A 56 5.10 23.58 -9.89
N GLU A 57 4.51 22.43 -10.20
CA GLU A 57 3.06 22.19 -10.19
C GLU A 57 2.59 21.46 -8.92
N TRP A 58 3.40 20.53 -8.42
CA TRP A 58 3.04 19.64 -7.31
C TRP A 58 3.99 19.79 -6.11
N LYS A 59 3.47 19.55 -4.91
CA LYS A 59 4.24 19.39 -3.68
C LYS A 59 3.89 18.07 -3.03
N VAL A 60 4.89 17.23 -2.81
CA VAL A 60 4.74 15.91 -2.18
C VAL A 60 5.38 15.95 -0.79
N SER A 61 4.64 15.51 0.23
CA SER A 61 5.13 15.46 1.62
C SER A 61 4.50 14.31 2.39
N LYS A 62 5.10 13.90 3.51
CA LYS A 62 4.42 13.06 4.50
C LYS A 62 3.15 13.75 5.00
N ALA A 63 2.13 12.95 5.33
CA ALA A 63 0.95 13.45 6.00
C ALA A 63 1.26 13.93 7.43
N GLY A 64 0.49 14.91 7.90
CA GLY A 64 0.56 15.35 9.29
C GLY A 64 0.00 14.28 10.24
N MET A 65 0.35 14.35 11.53
CA MET A 65 -0.09 13.36 12.52
C MET A 65 -1.63 13.23 12.61
N GLU A 66 -2.36 14.33 12.48
CA GLU A 66 -3.83 14.33 12.57
C GLU A 66 -4.49 13.60 11.38
N GLU A 67 -4.04 13.87 10.15
CA GLU A 67 -4.53 13.19 8.94
C GLU A 67 -4.17 11.70 8.95
N ALA A 68 -2.94 11.37 9.36
CA ALA A 68 -2.51 9.99 9.52
C ALA A 68 -3.37 9.23 10.55
N SER A 69 -3.85 9.91 11.59
CA SER A 69 -4.63 9.28 12.67
C SER A 69 -6.11 9.06 12.31
N PHE A 70 -6.71 9.97 11.54
CA PHE A 70 -8.14 9.90 11.23
C PHE A 70 -8.41 9.15 9.92
N HIS A 71 -7.57 9.36 8.92
CA HIS A 71 -7.78 8.89 7.55
C HIS A 71 -6.81 7.79 7.12
N ASP A 72 -5.81 7.43 7.95
CA ASP A 72 -4.68 6.58 7.54
C ASP A 72 -4.15 7.09 6.18
N THR A 73 -3.79 8.38 6.11
CA THR A 73 -3.10 8.94 4.95
C THR A 73 -1.61 8.97 5.26
N ASP A 74 -0.79 8.37 4.40
CA ASP A 74 0.66 8.33 4.57
C ASP A 74 1.38 9.52 3.90
N ILE A 75 0.91 9.91 2.71
CA ILE A 75 1.52 10.94 1.86
C ILE A 75 0.44 11.89 1.35
N ARG A 76 0.80 13.18 1.25
CA ARG A 76 -0.01 14.23 0.63
C ARG A 76 0.64 14.67 -0.67
N VAL A 77 -0.17 14.81 -1.70
CA VAL A 77 0.22 15.40 -2.99
C VAL A 77 -0.64 16.63 -3.23
N LEU A 78 -0.08 17.81 -2.99
CA LEU A 78 -0.74 19.10 -3.15
C LEU A 78 -0.51 19.62 -4.57
N HIS A 79 -1.58 19.87 -5.31
CA HIS A 79 -1.54 20.65 -6.53
C HIS A 79 -1.48 22.14 -6.19
N LYS A 80 -0.34 22.78 -6.45
CA LYS A 80 -0.06 24.14 -5.98
C LYS A 80 -1.05 25.17 -6.52
N ARG A 81 -1.48 25.01 -7.77
CA ARG A 81 -2.37 25.98 -8.45
C ARG A 81 -3.80 25.95 -7.93
N THR A 82 -4.36 24.75 -7.67
CA THR A 82 -5.77 24.63 -7.23
C THR A 82 -5.93 24.47 -5.73
N GLY A 83 -4.84 24.26 -4.98
CA GLY A 83 -4.87 23.97 -3.55
C GLY A 83 -5.43 22.58 -3.21
N ARG A 84 -5.80 21.76 -4.20
CA ARG A 84 -6.34 20.42 -3.95
C ARG A 84 -5.25 19.46 -3.48
N VAL A 85 -5.57 18.68 -2.45
CA VAL A 85 -4.70 17.65 -1.88
C VAL A 85 -5.23 16.29 -2.29
N ILE A 86 -4.34 15.46 -2.84
CA ILE A 86 -4.57 14.04 -3.06
C ILE A 86 -3.94 13.29 -1.87
N ARG A 87 -4.77 12.53 -1.17
CA ARG A 87 -4.40 11.69 -0.03
C ARG A 87 -4.01 10.31 -0.53
N VAL A 88 -2.79 9.91 -0.21
CA VAL A 88 -2.18 8.66 -0.69
C VAL A 88 -1.93 7.75 0.50
N GLU A 89 -2.45 6.53 0.41
CA GLU A 89 -2.16 5.46 1.38
C GLU A 89 -1.18 4.44 0.79
N CYS A 90 -0.14 4.08 1.55
CA CYS A 90 0.91 3.17 1.09
C CYS A 90 0.69 1.78 1.68
N LYS A 91 0.41 0.79 0.82
CA LYS A 91 0.22 -0.60 1.25
C LYS A 91 1.22 -1.52 0.57
N LEU A 92 1.76 -2.47 1.31
CA LEU A 92 2.53 -3.56 0.72
C LEU A 92 1.60 -4.60 0.08
N SER A 93 2.07 -5.27 -0.98
CA SER A 93 1.41 -6.46 -1.48
C SER A 93 1.28 -7.53 -0.39
N LYS A 94 0.29 -8.43 -0.51
CA LYS A 94 0.15 -9.57 0.40
C LYS A 94 1.35 -10.48 0.23
N LYS A 95 1.94 -10.95 1.34
CA LYS A 95 2.93 -12.04 1.33
C LYS A 95 2.40 -13.23 0.55
N GLU A 96 3.24 -13.81 -0.32
CA GLU A 96 2.84 -14.91 -1.21
C GLU A 96 1.54 -14.58 -1.97
N GLY A 97 1.39 -13.30 -2.33
CA GLY A 97 0.17 -12.74 -2.90
C GLY A 97 0.05 -12.92 -4.41
N TYR A 98 1.09 -13.42 -5.06
CA TYR A 98 1.10 -13.71 -6.49
C TYR A 98 0.41 -15.04 -6.81
N ARG A 99 -0.39 -15.05 -7.88
CA ARG A 99 -1.01 -16.25 -8.43
C ARG A 99 -1.00 -16.22 -9.95
N LEU A 100 -0.61 -17.34 -10.55
CA LEU A 100 -0.78 -17.65 -11.97
C LEU A 100 -1.97 -18.60 -12.12
N TYR A 101 -2.85 -18.32 -13.07
CA TYR A 101 -3.99 -19.15 -13.42
C TYR A 101 -3.71 -19.92 -14.72
N THR A 102 -4.51 -20.96 -14.97
CA THR A 102 -4.33 -21.92 -16.07
C THR A 102 -4.54 -21.30 -17.46
N ASP A 103 -5.36 -20.25 -17.54
CA ASP A 103 -5.58 -19.44 -18.76
C ASP A 103 -4.50 -18.37 -18.98
N GLY A 104 -3.46 -18.34 -18.14
CA GLY A 104 -2.30 -17.47 -18.26
C GLY A 104 -2.45 -16.09 -17.61
N HIS A 105 -3.60 -15.74 -17.04
CA HIS A 105 -3.72 -14.48 -16.30
C HIS A 105 -3.00 -14.56 -14.95
N ASN A 106 -2.52 -13.40 -14.49
CA ASN A 106 -1.76 -13.28 -13.25
C ASN A 106 -2.45 -12.31 -12.32
N GLU A 107 -2.35 -12.57 -11.02
CA GLU A 107 -2.90 -11.71 -9.99
C GLU A 107 -1.86 -11.41 -8.91
N ILE A 108 -1.88 -10.20 -8.38
CA ILE A 108 -1.20 -9.85 -7.13
C ILE A 108 -2.19 -9.23 -6.15
N LYS A 109 -2.31 -9.83 -4.96
CA LYS A 109 -3.13 -9.30 -3.87
C LYS A 109 -2.40 -8.18 -3.15
N VAL A 110 -3.09 -7.09 -2.85
CA VAL A 110 -2.57 -5.94 -2.10
C VAL A 110 -3.11 -5.95 -0.68
N LYS A 111 -2.32 -5.69 0.36
CA LYS A 111 -2.83 -5.72 1.75
C LYS A 111 -3.46 -4.36 2.12
N CYS A 112 -4.71 -4.15 1.74
CA CYS A 112 -5.45 -2.90 1.97
C CYS A 112 -6.42 -3.02 3.16
N MET A 113 -5.87 -3.12 4.37
CA MET A 113 -6.65 -3.18 5.61
C MET A 113 -6.01 -2.34 6.70
N ARG A 114 -6.81 -1.93 7.70
CA ARG A 114 -6.33 -1.23 8.89
C ARG A 114 -5.41 -2.12 9.70
N SER A 115 -4.37 -1.54 10.27
CA SER A 115 -3.44 -2.26 11.17
C SER A 115 -4.13 -2.72 12.45
N ARG A 116 -5.20 -2.03 12.86
CA ARG A 116 -6.03 -2.37 14.01
C ARG A 116 -7.50 -2.41 13.59
N THR A 117 -8.22 -3.41 14.07
CA THR A 117 -9.68 -3.47 13.98
C THR A 117 -10.29 -2.39 14.86
N LEU A 118 -11.31 -1.69 14.36
CA LEU A 118 -12.06 -0.73 15.15
C LEU A 118 -12.87 -1.48 16.24
N GLY A 119 -12.66 -1.08 17.49
CA GLY A 119 -13.49 -1.51 18.62
C GLY A 119 -14.86 -0.82 18.62
N ALA A 120 -15.80 -1.35 19.39
CA ALA A 120 -17.19 -0.85 19.45
C ALA A 120 -17.29 0.66 19.74
N ALA A 121 -16.48 1.18 20.68
CA ALA A 121 -16.46 2.60 21.00
C ALA A 121 -16.07 3.46 19.79
N LYS A 122 -15.03 3.03 19.04
CA LYS A 122 -14.57 3.77 17.85
C LYS A 122 -15.56 3.66 16.70
N VAL A 123 -16.20 2.50 16.53
CA VAL A 123 -17.29 2.33 15.54
C VAL A 123 -18.42 3.32 15.81
N LYS A 124 -18.90 3.40 17.06
CA LYS A 124 -19.97 4.34 17.45
C LYS A 124 -19.58 5.80 17.19
N GLU A 125 -18.33 6.16 17.42
CA GLU A 125 -17.82 7.51 17.20
C GLU A 125 -17.74 7.89 15.70
N ILE A 126 -17.24 6.99 14.85
CA ILE A 126 -16.91 7.35 13.45
C ILE A 126 -17.98 6.97 12.44
N ALA A 127 -18.88 6.03 12.74
CA ALA A 127 -19.93 5.60 11.81
C ALA A 127 -20.79 6.79 11.30
N PRO A 128 -21.24 7.74 12.16
CA PRO A 128 -21.99 8.91 11.71
C PRO A 128 -21.15 9.84 10.81
N LYS A 129 -19.86 10.03 11.14
CA LYS A 129 -18.93 10.88 10.37
C LYS A 129 -18.69 10.33 8.97
N LEU A 130 -18.72 9.01 8.83
CA LEU A 130 -18.55 8.30 7.56
C LEU A 130 -19.88 8.09 6.80
N GLY A 131 -21.02 8.49 7.38
CA GLY A 131 -22.34 8.28 6.78
C GLY A 131 -22.73 6.80 6.64
N VAL A 132 -22.21 5.92 7.50
CA VAL A 132 -22.50 4.48 7.49
C VAL A 132 -23.15 4.04 8.79
N GLY A 133 -24.00 3.01 8.74
CA GLY A 133 -24.61 2.46 9.96
C GLY A 133 -23.59 1.72 10.82
N GLU A 134 -23.68 1.84 12.16
CA GLU A 134 -22.75 1.18 13.10
C GLU A 134 -22.63 -0.33 12.89
N LYS A 135 -23.75 -1.01 12.62
CA LYS A 135 -23.78 -2.46 12.33
C LYS A 135 -23.01 -2.80 11.06
N VAL A 136 -23.09 -1.95 10.04
CA VAL A 136 -22.35 -2.12 8.79
C VAL A 136 -20.86 -1.90 9.07
N LEU A 137 -20.48 -0.80 9.71
CA LEU A 137 -19.08 -0.54 10.03
C LEU A 137 -18.47 -1.61 10.94
N SER A 138 -19.24 -2.19 11.88
CA SER A 138 -18.79 -3.31 12.72
C SER A 138 -18.43 -4.56 11.91
N ILE A 139 -19.13 -4.83 10.81
CA ILE A 139 -18.80 -5.94 9.89
C ILE A 139 -17.50 -5.65 9.13
N HIS A 140 -17.25 -4.37 8.84
CA HIS A 140 -16.17 -3.86 8.00
C HIS A 140 -15.09 -3.13 8.83
N ASN A 141 -14.90 -3.52 10.09
CA ASN A 141 -14.19 -2.72 11.10
C ASN A 141 -12.67 -2.60 10.90
N ASP A 142 -12.09 -3.28 9.92
CA ASP A 142 -10.70 -3.17 9.48
C ASP A 142 -10.59 -2.85 7.98
N GLN A 143 -11.71 -2.55 7.32
CA GLN A 143 -11.75 -2.09 5.94
C GLN A 143 -11.73 -0.57 5.86
N TYR A 144 -11.33 -0.10 4.69
CA TYR A 144 -11.33 1.30 4.32
C TYR A 144 -12.53 1.63 3.43
N LEU A 145 -12.88 2.91 3.40
CA LEU A 145 -13.80 3.53 2.46
C LEU A 145 -13.02 4.46 1.52
N PRO A 146 -13.53 4.73 0.31
CA PRO A 146 -12.93 5.75 -0.57
C PRO A 146 -12.87 7.17 0.02
N ALA A 147 -13.60 7.43 1.10
CA ALA A 147 -13.51 8.70 1.81
C ALA A 147 -12.27 8.80 2.73
N ASP A 148 -11.64 7.67 3.09
CA ASP A 148 -10.44 7.65 3.93
C ASP A 148 -9.25 8.27 3.18
N PHE A 149 -9.01 7.86 1.93
CA PHE A 149 -7.94 8.40 1.07
C PHE A 149 -8.32 8.26 -0.41
N ASP A 150 -7.64 9.01 -1.28
CA ASP A 150 -8.03 9.17 -2.68
C ASP A 150 -7.41 8.09 -3.57
N VAL A 151 -6.18 7.68 -3.25
CA VAL A 151 -5.46 6.63 -3.98
C VAL A 151 -4.71 5.68 -3.04
N VAL A 152 -4.50 4.45 -3.50
CA VAL A 152 -3.60 3.47 -2.87
C VAL A 152 -2.38 3.28 -3.77
N VAL A 153 -1.20 3.28 -3.17
CA VAL A 153 0.05 2.89 -3.85
C VAL A 153 0.58 1.60 -3.23
N THR A 154 1.08 0.70 -4.07
CA THR A 154 1.68 -0.57 -3.63
C THR A 154 2.87 -0.97 -4.47
N SER A 155 3.83 -1.64 -3.83
CA SER A 155 4.91 -2.36 -4.50
C SER A 155 4.56 -3.85 -4.60
N ILE A 156 4.94 -4.48 -5.71
CA ILE A 156 4.74 -5.93 -5.91
C ILE A 156 5.74 -6.80 -5.14
N GLY A 157 6.84 -6.23 -4.63
CA GLY A 157 7.94 -6.98 -4.04
C GLY A 157 7.52 -7.94 -2.93
N ASN A 158 6.58 -7.53 -2.07
CA ASN A 158 6.14 -8.35 -0.94
C ASN A 158 5.40 -9.63 -1.36
N ALA A 159 4.85 -9.69 -2.58
CA ALA A 159 4.18 -10.86 -3.12
C ALA A 159 5.09 -12.08 -3.28
N PHE A 160 6.41 -11.87 -3.35
CA PHE A 160 7.42 -12.88 -3.67
C PHE A 160 8.28 -13.29 -2.47
N TYR A 161 8.03 -12.69 -1.31
CA TYR A 161 8.65 -13.11 -0.07
C TYR A 161 7.90 -14.29 0.57
N ARG A 162 8.63 -15.06 1.37
CA ARG A 162 8.14 -16.24 2.10
C ARG A 162 8.65 -16.25 3.52
N THR A 163 7.91 -16.89 4.41
CA THR A 163 8.42 -17.18 5.75
C THR A 163 9.26 -18.45 5.69
N ASP A 164 10.53 -18.34 6.06
CA ASP A 164 11.37 -19.51 6.25
C ASP A 164 10.88 -20.29 7.48
N ARG A 165 10.70 -21.60 7.32
CA ARG A 165 10.12 -22.45 8.37
C ARG A 165 11.08 -22.73 9.52
N LYS A 166 12.39 -22.61 9.30
CA LYS A 166 13.42 -22.87 10.31
C LYS A 166 13.70 -21.63 11.13
N THR A 167 13.88 -20.49 10.47
CA THR A 167 14.24 -19.23 11.15
C THR A 167 13.03 -18.40 11.54
N GLY A 168 11.86 -18.66 10.94
CA GLY A 168 10.67 -17.81 11.07
C GLY A 168 10.81 -16.45 10.35
N LEU A 169 11.96 -16.19 9.73
CA LEU A 169 12.27 -14.93 9.09
C LEU A 169 11.57 -14.79 7.75
N PHE A 170 11.47 -13.53 7.31
CA PHE A 170 10.78 -13.16 6.10
C PHE A 170 11.77 -12.89 4.97
N GLU A 171 11.85 -13.81 4.02
CA GLU A 171 12.94 -13.86 3.05
C GLU A 171 12.44 -13.73 1.60
N TRP A 172 13.24 -13.07 0.77
CA TRP A 172 13.04 -13.03 -0.66
C TRP A 172 13.37 -14.40 -1.26
N LYS A 173 12.34 -15.14 -1.69
CA LYS A 173 12.51 -16.52 -2.17
C LYS A 173 11.48 -16.85 -3.25
N PRO A 174 11.45 -16.14 -4.40
CA PRO A 174 10.47 -16.37 -5.46
C PRO A 174 10.56 -17.80 -6.02
N LYS A 175 9.42 -18.38 -6.39
CA LYS A 175 9.35 -19.64 -7.17
C LYS A 175 9.74 -19.37 -8.63
N GLU A 176 10.11 -20.40 -9.39
CA GLU A 176 10.49 -20.22 -10.81
C GLU A 176 9.41 -19.48 -11.62
N ARG A 177 8.15 -19.91 -11.55
CA ARG A 177 7.03 -19.20 -12.19
C ARG A 177 6.87 -17.73 -11.80
N GLU A 178 7.28 -17.36 -10.59
CA GLU A 178 7.25 -15.98 -10.12
C GLU A 178 8.42 -15.17 -10.68
N LYS A 179 9.59 -15.80 -10.82
CA LYS A 179 10.72 -15.21 -11.54
C LYS A 179 10.38 -15.00 -13.01
N ASP A 180 9.73 -15.98 -13.65
CA ASP A 180 9.28 -15.88 -15.04
C ASP A 180 8.34 -14.67 -15.23
N PHE A 181 7.39 -14.48 -14.30
CA PHE A 181 6.53 -13.29 -14.29
C PHE A 181 7.34 -12.00 -14.12
N LEU A 182 8.28 -11.95 -13.17
CA LEU A 182 9.13 -10.77 -12.94
C LEU A 182 9.97 -10.42 -14.17
N ILE A 183 10.56 -11.41 -14.86
CA ILE A 183 11.29 -11.22 -16.11
C ILE A 183 10.34 -10.71 -17.20
N LYS A 184 9.14 -11.28 -17.30
CA LYS A 184 8.14 -10.90 -18.31
C LYS A 184 7.70 -9.44 -18.20
N ILE A 185 7.61 -8.88 -17.00
CA ILE A 185 7.27 -7.46 -16.81
C ILE A 185 8.47 -6.51 -17.03
N GLY A 186 9.59 -7.01 -17.53
CA GLY A 186 10.70 -6.22 -18.08
C GLY A 186 11.54 -5.49 -17.04
N PRO A 187 12.34 -6.20 -16.21
CA PRO A 187 13.29 -5.58 -15.31
C PRO A 187 14.45 -4.94 -16.10
N PRO A 188 15.03 -3.82 -15.62
CA PRO A 188 16.30 -3.33 -16.14
C PRO A 188 17.40 -4.37 -15.99
N SER A 189 18.30 -4.48 -16.98
CA SER A 189 19.35 -5.51 -16.99
C SER A 189 20.36 -5.41 -15.83
N HIS A 190 20.50 -4.23 -15.24
CA HIS A 190 21.44 -3.95 -14.14
C HIS A 190 20.82 -4.13 -12.76
N GLU A 191 19.52 -4.39 -12.67
CA GLU A 191 18.78 -4.45 -11.41
C GLU A 191 18.49 -5.90 -11.01
N SER A 192 18.64 -6.21 -9.72
CA SER A 192 18.23 -7.52 -9.21
C SER A 192 16.70 -7.65 -9.29
N LEU A 193 16.16 -8.85 -9.50
CA LEU A 193 14.70 -9.07 -9.50
C LEU A 193 14.04 -8.63 -8.19
N LYS A 194 14.79 -8.68 -7.08
CA LYS A 194 14.32 -8.23 -5.77
C LYS A 194 14.11 -6.72 -5.77
N ASP A 195 15.13 -5.96 -6.13
CA ASP A 195 15.09 -4.50 -6.11
C ASP A 195 14.07 -3.99 -7.14
N PHE A 196 14.05 -4.59 -8.33
CA PHE A 196 13.07 -4.29 -9.36
C PHE A 196 11.64 -4.50 -8.86
N ALA A 197 11.35 -5.63 -8.20
CA ALA A 197 10.01 -5.88 -7.68
C ALA A 197 9.63 -4.88 -6.56
N PHE A 198 10.60 -4.37 -5.80
CA PHE A 198 10.38 -3.33 -4.80
C PHE A 198 10.07 -1.97 -5.45
N HIS A 199 10.85 -1.58 -6.45
CA HIS A 199 10.68 -0.31 -7.16
C HIS A 199 9.51 -0.31 -8.13
N ARG A 200 9.04 -1.48 -8.58
CA ARG A 200 7.84 -1.61 -9.40
C ARG A 200 6.60 -1.35 -8.55
N MET A 201 6.14 -0.10 -8.58
CA MET A 201 4.98 0.39 -7.85
C MET A 201 3.77 0.61 -8.76
N TYR A 202 2.58 0.35 -8.23
CA TYR A 202 1.31 0.59 -8.88
C TYR A 202 0.43 1.49 -8.03
N VAL A 203 -0.37 2.33 -8.69
CA VAL A 203 -1.32 3.25 -8.08
C VAL A 203 -2.73 3.02 -8.62
N VAL A 204 -3.74 3.17 -7.77
CA VAL A 204 -5.15 3.07 -8.15
C VAL A 204 -6.00 4.06 -7.36
N ARG A 205 -7.11 4.53 -7.93
CA ARG A 205 -8.10 5.31 -7.18
C ARG A 205 -8.87 4.38 -6.25
N THR A 206 -9.11 4.81 -5.03
CA THR A 206 -9.88 4.02 -4.06
C THR A 206 -11.29 3.72 -4.53
N GLN A 207 -11.89 4.63 -5.32
CA GLN A 207 -13.22 4.44 -5.90
C GLN A 207 -13.26 3.24 -6.87
N ASP A 208 -12.17 2.95 -7.59
CA ASP A 208 -12.12 1.87 -8.59
C ASP A 208 -11.96 0.49 -7.95
N ILE A 209 -11.51 0.43 -6.69
CA ILE A 209 -11.27 -0.82 -5.93
C ILE A 209 -12.26 -1.03 -4.78
N ALA A 210 -13.28 -0.18 -4.64
CA ALA A 210 -14.34 -0.34 -3.68
C ALA A 210 -15.45 -1.25 -4.21
N ALA A 211 -16.12 -2.01 -3.33
CA ALA A 211 -17.24 -2.86 -3.70
C ALA A 211 -18.46 -2.02 -4.10
N ARG A 212 -18.63 -1.78 -5.40
CA ARG A 212 -19.67 -0.95 -6.02
C ARG A 212 -20.16 -1.59 -7.34
N PRO A 213 -21.40 -1.33 -7.77
CA PRO A 213 -21.97 -1.97 -8.97
C PRO A 213 -21.15 -1.75 -10.25
N ASN A 214 -20.51 -0.59 -10.36
CA ASN A 214 -19.75 -0.17 -11.54
C ASN A 214 -18.27 -0.58 -11.55
N THR A 215 -17.76 -1.20 -10.47
CA THR A 215 -16.34 -1.58 -10.37
C THR A 215 -16.10 -3.07 -10.61
N GLY A 216 -17.16 -3.89 -10.54
CA GLY A 216 -17.05 -5.35 -10.55
C GLY A 216 -16.41 -5.95 -9.29
N VAL A 217 -16.10 -5.12 -8.28
CA VAL A 217 -15.47 -5.57 -7.03
C VAL A 217 -16.52 -6.11 -6.07
N VAL A 218 -16.26 -7.30 -5.52
CA VAL A 218 -17.15 -7.98 -4.57
C VAL A 218 -16.56 -7.98 -3.16
N CYS A 219 -17.38 -7.65 -2.18
CA CYS A 219 -17.00 -7.66 -0.77
C CYS A 219 -16.75 -9.09 -0.25
N THR A 220 -15.64 -9.28 0.46
CA THR A 220 -15.24 -10.58 0.99
C THR A 220 -15.80 -10.89 2.39
N ARG A 221 -16.46 -9.94 3.06
CA ARG A 221 -16.96 -10.14 4.45
C ARG A 221 -18.14 -11.09 4.52
N GLY A 222 -17.99 -12.23 5.20
CA GLY A 222 -19.06 -13.23 5.32
C GLY A 222 -20.39 -12.67 5.85
N LYS A 223 -20.35 -11.75 6.82
CA LYS A 223 -21.55 -11.14 7.43
C LYS A 223 -22.17 -10.00 6.61
N CYS A 224 -21.51 -9.53 5.55
CA CYS A 224 -22.04 -8.46 4.70
C CYS A 224 -23.06 -9.02 3.72
N LYS A 225 -24.29 -8.50 3.75
CA LYS A 225 -25.36 -8.90 2.82
C LYS A 225 -25.29 -8.16 1.47
N ASN A 226 -24.80 -6.92 1.46
CA ASN A 226 -24.71 -6.09 0.26
C ASN A 226 -23.32 -6.22 -0.39
N LYS A 227 -23.05 -7.38 -0.98
CA LYS A 227 -21.70 -7.75 -1.43
C LYS A 227 -21.15 -6.90 -2.57
N THR A 228 -22.00 -6.37 -3.43
CA THR A 228 -21.62 -5.65 -4.65
C THR A 228 -21.78 -4.13 -4.52
N ASN A 229 -22.30 -3.63 -3.40
CA ASN A 229 -22.55 -2.20 -3.21
C ASN A 229 -22.38 -1.74 -1.75
N CYS A 230 -21.56 -2.42 -0.93
CA CYS A 230 -21.31 -1.96 0.44
C CYS A 230 -20.36 -0.75 0.50
N GLY A 231 -19.67 -0.41 -0.59
CA GLY A 231 -18.79 0.76 -0.68
C GLY A 231 -17.42 0.60 -0.03
N PHE A 232 -17.18 -0.46 0.74
CA PHE A 232 -15.89 -0.74 1.37
C PHE A 232 -14.88 -1.33 0.38
N ILE A 233 -13.62 -0.95 0.55
CA ILE A 233 -12.47 -1.54 -0.14
C ILE A 233 -12.20 -2.93 0.49
N PRO A 234 -12.15 -4.03 -0.29
CA PRO A 234 -11.76 -5.33 0.25
C PRO A 234 -10.42 -5.28 0.98
N ASN A 235 -10.18 -6.15 1.97
CA ASN A 235 -8.85 -6.24 2.62
C ASN A 235 -7.72 -6.60 1.66
N TYR A 236 -8.07 -7.26 0.55
CA TYR A 236 -7.14 -7.75 -0.46
C TYR A 236 -7.62 -7.41 -1.87
N PRO A 237 -7.64 -6.13 -2.28
CA PRO A 237 -7.89 -5.80 -3.68
C PRO A 237 -6.78 -6.43 -4.53
N VAL A 238 -7.12 -6.74 -5.77
CA VAL A 238 -6.27 -7.52 -6.68
C VAL A 238 -5.79 -6.60 -7.79
N ILE A 239 -4.53 -6.75 -8.19
CA ILE A 239 -4.01 -6.27 -9.47
C ILE A 239 -4.12 -7.44 -10.44
N TYR A 240 -4.96 -7.31 -11.47
CA TYR A 240 -5.06 -8.29 -12.55
C TYR A 240 -4.08 -7.90 -13.65
N PHE A 241 -3.27 -8.84 -14.11
CA PHE A 241 -2.33 -8.62 -15.20
C PHE A 241 -2.76 -9.40 -16.43
N ASP A 242 -2.76 -8.71 -17.56
CA ASP A 242 -3.05 -9.31 -18.86
C ASP A 242 -2.04 -10.42 -19.21
N ALA A 243 -2.56 -11.52 -19.76
CA ALA A 243 -1.76 -12.70 -20.04
C ALA A 243 -0.70 -12.46 -21.13
N LYS A 244 -0.86 -11.46 -22.02
CA LYS A 244 0.09 -11.21 -23.11
C LYS A 244 1.08 -10.11 -22.74
N THR A 245 0.55 -8.98 -22.31
CA THR A 245 1.32 -7.75 -22.07
C THR A 245 1.89 -7.66 -20.66
N ALA A 246 1.37 -8.46 -19.72
CA ALA A 246 1.68 -8.37 -18.29
C ALA A 246 1.48 -6.95 -17.72
N LYS A 247 0.59 -6.16 -18.34
CA LYS A 247 0.14 -4.86 -17.82
C LYS A 247 -1.11 -5.04 -16.96
N PRO A 248 -1.31 -4.21 -15.93
CA PRO A 248 -2.54 -4.25 -15.15
C PRO A 248 -3.79 -3.95 -16.00
N THR A 249 -4.93 -4.57 -15.68
CA THR A 249 -6.17 -4.47 -16.47
C THR A 249 -7.36 -3.87 -15.71
N ASN A 250 -7.23 -3.60 -14.42
CA ASN A 250 -8.36 -3.23 -13.56
C ASN A 250 -8.14 -1.91 -12.80
N GLY A 251 -7.69 -0.88 -13.51
CA GLY A 251 -7.57 0.49 -13.00
C GLY A 251 -6.27 0.78 -12.24
N TRP A 252 -5.51 -0.25 -11.84
CA TRP A 252 -4.13 -0.07 -11.41
C TRP A 252 -3.28 0.40 -12.59
N VAL A 253 -2.41 1.37 -12.36
CA VAL A 253 -1.45 1.87 -13.35
C VAL A 253 -0.07 1.98 -12.73
N SER A 254 0.98 2.03 -13.56
CA SER A 254 2.34 2.22 -13.06
C SER A 254 2.45 3.56 -12.31
N ILE A 255 3.29 3.66 -11.28
CA ILE A 255 3.44 4.93 -10.54
C ILE A 255 3.91 6.09 -11.44
N GLU A 256 4.63 5.79 -12.51
CA GLU A 256 5.06 6.73 -13.55
C GLU A 256 3.87 7.38 -14.29
N GLU A 257 2.70 6.72 -14.30
CA GLU A 257 1.45 7.24 -14.86
C GLU A 257 0.65 8.09 -13.84
N SER A 258 1.16 8.25 -12.62
CA SER A 258 0.52 9.09 -11.59
C SER A 258 0.24 10.52 -12.02
N PRO A 259 1.04 11.23 -12.87
CA PRO A 259 0.68 12.57 -13.31
C PRO A 259 -0.66 12.60 -14.06
N ILE A 260 -0.93 11.60 -14.91
CA ILE A 260 -2.19 11.50 -15.67
C ILE A 260 -3.35 11.19 -14.71
N LEU A 261 -3.14 10.27 -13.78
CA LEU A 261 -4.13 9.91 -12.77
C LEU A 261 -4.48 11.10 -11.88
N PHE A 262 -3.47 11.82 -11.39
CA PHE A 262 -3.61 12.93 -10.44
C PHE A 262 -4.25 14.16 -11.07
N LYS A 263 -4.03 14.40 -12.37
CA LYS A 263 -4.75 15.45 -13.12
C LYS A 263 -6.27 15.30 -13.02
N ARG A 264 -6.81 14.07 -12.96
CA ARG A 264 -8.26 13.83 -12.83
C ARG A 264 -8.86 14.34 -11.51
N PHE A 265 -8.04 14.58 -10.49
CA PHE A 265 -8.51 15.13 -9.21
C PHE A 265 -8.53 16.66 -9.21
N VAL A 266 -7.92 17.31 -10.20
CA VAL A 266 -7.74 18.76 -10.26
C VAL A 266 -8.35 19.42 -11.49
N VAL A 267 -8.78 18.62 -12.48
CA VAL A 267 -9.67 19.06 -13.55
C VAL A 267 -11.08 19.11 -12.99
N LEU A 268 -11.71 20.28 -13.09
CA LEU A 268 -13.11 20.53 -12.76
C LEU A 268 -14.01 20.07 -13.91
#